data_AF-A0A5J4RSD5-F1
#
_entry.id   AF-A0A5J4RSD5-F1
#
_cell.length_a   1.000
_cell.length_b   1.000
_cell.length_c   1.000
_cell.angle_alpha   90.00
_cell.angle_beta   90.00
_cell.angle_gamma   90.00
#
_symmetry.space_group_name_H-M   'P 1'
#
loop_
_entity.id
_entity.type
_entity.pdbx_description
1 polymer ?
#
loop_
_entity_poly.entity_id
_entity_poly.type
_entity_poly.pdbx_seq_one_letter_code
_entity_poly.pdbx_strand_id
1 'polypeptide(L)'
;MENKQPLLSICIPTYNRCEYLQGALCNITSEESFDCRAEIIISDNASTDRTQEIGEEFANKHNNIMYYRNNCNIRDENLFLSLQRAHGKYVRLFNDT
;
A
#
# COMPACT_ATOMS: atom_id res chain seq x y z
N MET A 1 8.02 -21.50 -6.27
CA MET A 1 7.05 -20.78 -7.12
C MET A 1 7.84 -19.70 -7.83
N GLU A 2 7.70 -19.56 -9.14
CA GLU A 2 8.43 -18.52 -9.87
C GLU A 2 8.05 -17.16 -9.28
N ASN A 3 8.99 -16.51 -8.59
CA ASN A 3 8.86 -15.12 -8.14
C ASN A 3 8.87 -14.24 -9.41
N LYS A 4 7.75 -14.24 -10.13
CA LYS A 4 7.55 -13.29 -11.22
C LYS A 4 7.40 -11.92 -10.60
N GLN A 5 8.35 -11.06 -10.95
CA GLN A 5 8.28 -9.63 -10.66
C GLN A 5 6.88 -9.10 -11.00
N PRO A 6 6.19 -8.38 -10.09
CA PRO A 6 4.93 -7.73 -10.42
C PRO A 6 5.09 -6.82 -11.63
N LEU A 7 4.04 -6.67 -12.42
CA LEU A 7 3.98 -5.68 -13.49
C LEU A 7 3.85 -4.26 -12.93
N LEU A 8 3.01 -4.09 -11.90
CA LEU A 8 2.69 -2.79 -11.31
C LEU A 8 2.75 -2.84 -9.78
N SER A 9 3.42 -1.87 -9.17
CA SER A 9 3.33 -1.59 -7.74
C SER A 9 2.54 -0.31 -7.52
N ILE A 10 1.49 -0.40 -6.71
CA ILE A 10 0.70 0.75 -6.27
C ILE A 10 1.18 1.12 -4.87
N CYS A 11 1.88 2.25 -4.75
CA CYS A 11 2.48 2.70 -3.50
C CYS A 11 1.58 3.75 -2.83
N ILE A 12 1.10 3.45 -1.62
CA ILE A 12 0.16 4.27 -0.86
C ILE A 12 0.85 4.75 0.43
N PRO A 13 1.56 5.88 0.43
CA PRO A 13 1.94 6.54 1.67
C PRO A 13 0.69 7.11 2.35
N THR A 14 0.52 6.85 3.64
CA THR A 14 -0.68 7.25 4.39
C THR A 14 -0.34 7.71 5.81
N TYR A 15 -1.16 8.61 6.35
CA TYR A 15 -1.08 9.08 7.74
C TYR A 15 -2.45 9.58 8.20
N ASN A 16 -3.05 8.95 9.20
CA ASN A 16 -4.34 9.31 9.79
C ASN A 16 -5.48 9.45 8.76
N ARG A 17 -5.64 8.44 7.89
CA ARG A 17 -6.57 8.45 6.75
C ARG A 17 -7.27 7.10 6.56
N CYS A 18 -7.69 6.47 7.66
CA CYS A 18 -8.25 5.11 7.60
C CYS A 18 -9.41 4.96 6.61
N GLU A 19 -10.34 5.93 6.54
CA GLU A 19 -11.50 5.87 5.63
C GLU A 19 -11.10 5.94 4.16
N TYR A 20 -10.16 6.83 3.81
CA TYR A 20 -9.64 6.95 2.44
C TYR A 20 -8.83 5.73 2.03
N LEU A 21 -7.99 5.22 2.95
CA LEU A 21 -7.23 4.00 2.71
C LEU A 21 -8.19 2.82 2.46
N GLN A 22 -9.19 2.65 3.32
CA GLN A 22 -10.17 1.58 3.18
C GLN A 22 -10.94 1.69 1.85
N GLY A 23 -11.42 2.88 1.51
CA GLY A 23 -12.12 3.10 0.24
C GLY A 23 -11.24 2.80 -0.98
N ALA A 24 -9.99 3.24 -0.97
CA ALA A 24 -9.03 2.97 -2.04
C ALA A 24 -8.74 1.47 -2.17
N LEU A 25 -8.48 0.78 -1.06
CA LEU A 25 -8.20 -0.65 -1.07
C LEU A 25 -9.42 -1.46 -1.51
N CYS A 26 -10.62 -1.15 -1.01
CA CYS A 26 -11.86 -1.77 -1.48
C CYS A 26 -12.04 -1.60 -2.99
N ASN A 27 -11.89 -0.38 -3.50
CA ASN A 27 -12.05 -0.10 -4.93
C ASN A 27 -11.04 -0.90 -5.76
N ILE A 28 -9.75 -0.81 -5.43
CA ILE A 28 -8.68 -1.49 -6.19
C ILE A 28 -8.86 -3.01 -6.13
N THR A 29 -9.14 -3.57 -4.96
CA THR A 29 -9.22 -5.04 -4.78
C THR A 29 -10.51 -5.65 -5.33
N SER A 30 -11.56 -4.85 -5.53
CA SER A 30 -12.80 -5.32 -6.15
C SER A 30 -12.75 -5.41 -7.68
N GLU A 31 -11.76 -4.78 -8.32
CA GLU A 31 -11.61 -4.81 -9.78
C GLU A 31 -11.15 -6.20 -10.24
N GLU A 32 -11.83 -6.77 -11.24
CA GLU A 32 -11.43 -8.08 -11.82
C GLU A 32 -10.00 -8.07 -12.38
N SER A 33 -9.48 -6.89 -12.71
CA SER A 33 -8.12 -6.70 -13.22
C SER A 33 -7.03 -6.72 -12.14
N PHE A 34 -7.40 -6.69 -10.85
CA PHE A 34 -6.44 -6.79 -9.75
C PHE A 34 -6.06 -8.26 -9.50
N ASP A 35 -4.93 -8.66 -10.08
CA ASP A 35 -4.38 -10.02 -9.98
C ASP A 35 -2.94 -10.02 -9.41
N CYS A 36 -2.29 -11.19 -9.41
CA CYS A 36 -0.94 -11.37 -8.88
C CYS A 36 0.17 -10.60 -9.64
N ARG A 37 -0.15 -9.97 -10.78
CA ARG A 37 0.77 -9.07 -11.50
C ARG A 37 0.74 -7.66 -10.92
N ALA A 38 -0.19 -7.33 -10.04
CA ALA A 38 -0.17 -6.09 -9.27
C ALA A 38 0.20 -6.37 -7.81
N GLU A 39 0.91 -5.45 -7.19
CA GLU A 39 1.08 -5.40 -5.73
C GLU A 39 0.67 -4.04 -5.18
N ILE A 40 0.28 -4.00 -3.91
CA ILE A 40 0.00 -2.76 -3.19
C ILE A 40 0.97 -2.66 -2.02
N ILE A 41 1.69 -1.55 -1.95
CA ILE A 41 2.59 -1.21 -0.85
C ILE A 41 1.96 -0.09 -0.02
N ILE A 42 1.47 -0.42 1.16
CA ILE A 42 0.94 0.55 2.11
C ILE A 42 2.06 0.99 3.04
N SER A 43 2.35 2.30 3.10
CA SER A 43 3.38 2.88 3.97
C SER A 43 2.73 3.82 4.98
N ASP A 44 2.43 3.33 6.17
CA ASP A 44 1.81 4.07 7.26
C ASP A 44 2.84 4.86 8.07
N ASN A 45 2.66 6.18 8.13
CA ASN A 45 3.57 7.13 8.77
C ASN A 45 3.33 7.28 10.29
N ALA A 46 3.16 6.16 10.99
CA ALA A 46 2.83 6.10 12.42
C ALA A 46 1.46 6.73 12.76
N SER A 47 0.42 6.36 12.01
CA SER A 47 -0.95 6.83 12.26
C SER A 47 -1.46 6.45 13.65
N THR A 48 -2.26 7.33 14.24
CA THR A 48 -2.90 7.15 15.55
C THR A 48 -4.39 6.79 15.46
N ASP A 49 -4.95 6.78 14.25
CA ASP A 49 -6.30 6.29 13.97
C ASP A 49 -6.29 4.80 13.61
N ARG A 50 -7.39 4.31 13.01
CA ARG A 50 -7.56 2.91 12.58
C ARG A 50 -6.78 2.53 11.31
N THR A 51 -5.87 3.38 10.81
CA THR A 51 -5.13 3.10 9.57
C THR A 51 -4.33 1.79 9.65
N GLN A 52 -3.75 1.48 10.82
CA GLN A 52 -3.03 0.22 11.02
C GLN A 52 -3.94 -1.00 10.90
N GLU A 53 -5.08 -0.98 11.59
CA GLU A 53 -6.07 -2.06 11.56
C GLU A 53 -6.50 -2.37 10.12
N ILE A 54 -6.83 -1.32 9.35
CA ILE A 54 -7.22 -1.46 7.93
C ILE A 54 -6.06 -2.02 7.10
N GLY A 55 -4.85 -1.48 7.25
CA GLY A 55 -3.69 -1.93 6.48
C GLY A 55 -3.36 -3.40 6.72
N GLU A 56 -3.35 -3.82 7.99
CA GLU A 56 -3.11 -5.21 8.39
C GLU A 56 -4.24 -6.14 7.92
N GLU A 57 -5.50 -5.72 7.98
CA GLU A 57 -6.64 -6.51 7.49
C GLU A 57 -6.48 -6.86 6.00
N PHE A 58 -6.15 -5.89 5.16
CA PHE A 58 -5.97 -6.13 3.72
C PHE A 58 -4.70 -6.95 3.42
N ALA A 59 -3.59 -6.70 4.13
CA ALA A 59 -2.37 -7.50 3.97
C ALA A 59 -2.58 -8.97 4.36
N ASN A 60 -3.42 -9.24 5.36
CA ASN A 60 -3.77 -10.61 5.75
C ASN A 60 -4.71 -11.31 4.76
N LYS A 61 -5.56 -10.55 4.05
CA LYS A 61 -6.51 -11.09 3.05
C LYS A 61 -5.88 -11.31 1.68
N HIS A 62 -4.85 -10.54 1.32
CA HIS A 62 -4.27 -10.53 -0.02
C HIS A 62 -2.76 -10.73 0.03
N ASN A 63 -2.27 -11.81 -0.57
CA ASN A 63 -0.83 -12.12 -0.60
C ASN A 63 0.02 -11.10 -1.36
N ASN A 64 -0.61 -10.25 -2.18
CA ASN A 64 0.01 -9.18 -2.96
C ASN A 64 -0.29 -7.78 -2.39
N ILE A 65 -0.68 -7.67 -1.11
CA ILE A 65 -0.74 -6.41 -0.38
C ILE A 65 0.23 -6.47 0.80
N MET A 66 1.11 -5.48 0.91
CA MET A 66 2.11 -5.39 1.97
C MET A 66 1.87 -4.12 2.78
N TYR A 67 1.86 -4.28 4.10
CA TYR A 67 1.71 -3.19 5.04
C TYR A 67 3.03 -2.95 5.78
N TYR A 68 3.50 -1.70 5.74
CA TYR A 68 4.68 -1.25 6.45
C TYR A 68 4.32 -0.03 7.30
N ARG A 69 4.68 -0.08 8.58
CA ARG A 69 4.47 1.02 9.52
C ARG A 69 5.79 1.60 9.98
N ASN A 70 5.91 2.92 9.94
CA ASN A 70 7.05 3.63 10.51
C ASN A 70 6.91 3.74 12.03
N ASN A 71 8.04 3.79 12.74
CA ASN A 71 8.05 3.95 14.20
C ASN A 71 7.59 5.35 14.65
N CYS A 72 7.77 6.36 13.81
CA CYS A 72 7.32 7.73 14.02
C CYS A 72 6.96 8.39 12.68
N ASN A 73 6.30 9.55 12.73
CA ASN A 73 5.99 10.33 11.54
C ASN A 73 7.27 10.99 11.00
N ILE A 74 7.72 10.53 9.83
CA ILE A 74 8.95 11.01 9.15
C ILE A 74 8.64 12.01 8.02
N ARG A 75 7.45 12.64 8.04
CA ARG A 75 7.00 13.60 7.01
C ARG A 75 7.07 12.99 5.61
N ASP A 76 7.57 13.75 4.64
CA ASP A 76 7.63 13.41 3.22
C ASP A 76 8.59 12.24 2.92
N GLU A 77 9.47 11.85 3.84
CA GLU A 77 10.32 10.67 3.63
C GLU A 77 9.49 9.38 3.47
N ASN A 78 8.27 9.35 4.04
CA ASN A 78 7.36 8.22 3.90
C ASN A 78 6.95 7.98 2.43
N LEU A 79 6.93 9.02 1.61
CA LEU A 79 6.71 8.92 0.18
C LEU A 79 7.80 8.05 -0.46
N PHE A 80 9.06 8.41 -0.23
CA PHE A 80 10.20 7.70 -0.81
C PHE A 80 10.31 6.28 -0.29
N LEU A 81 10.04 6.04 1.00
CA LEU A 81 10.01 4.69 1.56
C LEU A 81 8.96 3.80 0.88
N SER A 82 7.78 4.34 0.56
CA SER A 82 6.75 3.57 -0.16
C SER A 82 7.25 3.12 -1.54
N LEU A 83 7.92 4.02 -2.27
CA LEU A 83 8.46 3.75 -3.60
C LEU A 83 9.65 2.77 -3.56
N GLN A 84 10.53 2.89 -2.57
CA GLN A 84 11.69 2.00 -2.42
C GLN A 84 11.32 0.55 -2.12
N ARG A 85 10.12 0.31 -1.57
CA ARG A 85 9.61 -1.02 -1.25
C ARG A 85 8.87 -1.67 -2.43
N ALA A 86 8.72 -0.98 -3.55
CA ALA A 86 8.10 -1.50 -4.75
C ALA A 86 9.03 -2.46 -5.50
N HIS A 87 8.49 -3.58 -5.98
CA HIS A 87 9.19 -4.58 -6.77
C HIS A 87 8.72 -4.64 -8.23
N GLY A 88 7.64 -3.94 -8.56
CA GLY A 88 7.01 -3.98 -9.87
C GLY A 88 7.84 -3.32 -10.97
N LYS A 89 7.61 -3.74 -12.22
CA LYS A 89 8.24 -3.11 -13.40
C LYS A 89 7.84 -1.64 -13.54
N TYR A 90 6.59 -1.33 -13.23
CA TYR A 90 6.06 0.02 -13.16
C TYR A 90 5.68 0.34 -11.71
N VAL A 91 5.93 1.58 -11.30
CA VAL A 91 5.61 2.04 -9.95
C VAL A 91 4.67 3.23 -10.07
N ARG A 92 3.51 3.14 -9.43
CA ARG A 92 2.54 4.22 -9.34
C ARG A 92 2.47 4.68 -7.89
N LEU A 93 2.81 5.93 -7.68
CA LEU A 93 2.43 6.61 -6.45
C LEU A 93 0.92 6.86 -6.46
N PHE A 94 0.26 6.48 -5.37
CA PHE A 94 -1.18 6.63 -5.20
C PHE A 94 -1.45 7.47 -3.95
N ASN A 95 -1.30 8.79 -4.13
CA ASN A 95 -1.60 9.84 -3.17
C ASN A 95 -2.69 10.76 -3.75
N ASP A 96 -3.39 11.47 -2.87
CA ASP A 96 -4.43 12.46 -3.17
C ASP A 96 -3.89 13.91 -3.19
N THR A 97 -2.58 14.07 -3.30
CA THR A 97 -1.84 15.35 -3.22
C THR A 97 -1.20 15.74 -4.53
#